data_AF-A0A644ZFV8-F1
#
_entry.id   AF-A0A644ZFV8-F1
#
_cell.length_a   1.000
_cell.length_b   1.000
_cell.length_c   1.000
_cell.angle_alpha   90.00
_cell.angle_beta   90.00
_cell.angle_gamma   90.00
#
_symmetry.space_group_name_H-M   'P 1'
#
loop_
_entity.id
_entity.type
_entity.pdbx_description
1 polymer ?
#
loop_
_entity_poly.entity_id
_entity_poly.type
_entity_poly.pdbx_seq_one_letter_code
_entity_poly.pdbx_strand_id
1 'polypeptide(L)'
;MMWSDGAGPTQPWGRIRHLIGGEFAETTNNWNGNWGGYKNEAVDTLIAALPTMTDEAEIKAAYTEIVKAYLTDVPSFTLMYRPQAFHTVNESVWTNFPHDGDGTNPPVPPLDMTDGWSIAGLYNLTLVSK
;
A
#
# COMPACT_ATOMS: atom_id res chain seq x y z
N MET A 1 4.15 13.50 1.85
CA MET A 1 3.81 12.98 3.20
C MET A 1 4.54 11.65 3.33
N MET A 2 5.31 11.37 4.39
CA MET A 2 6.17 10.16 4.45
C MET A 2 5.32 8.91 4.74
N TRP A 3 4.89 8.20 3.71
CA TRP A 3 4.13 6.95 3.82
C TRP A 3 4.73 5.91 2.88
N SER A 4 4.55 4.63 3.19
CA SER A 4 4.75 3.55 2.24
C SER A 4 3.40 3.17 1.62
N ASP A 5 3.39 2.78 0.35
CA ASP A 5 2.14 2.37 -0.29
C ASP A 5 1.47 1.18 0.41
N GLY A 6 0.18 1.36 0.71
CA GLY A 6 -0.71 0.31 1.23
C GLY A 6 -1.15 -0.68 0.16
N ALA A 7 -2.21 -1.44 0.43
CA ALA A 7 -2.82 -2.31 -0.58
C ALA A 7 -3.52 -1.48 -1.67
N GLY A 8 -3.40 -1.87 -2.93
CA GLY A 8 -4.04 -1.16 -4.04
C GLY A 8 -3.77 -1.83 -5.39
N PRO A 9 -4.49 -1.41 -6.46
CA PRO A 9 -4.42 -2.05 -7.77
C PRO A 9 -3.06 -1.91 -8.45
N THR A 10 -2.24 -0.93 -8.04
CA THR A 10 -0.89 -0.69 -8.56
C THR A 10 0.19 -1.48 -7.82
N GLN A 11 -0.16 -2.26 -6.80
CA GLN A 11 0.80 -3.05 -6.05
C GLN A 11 1.11 -4.39 -6.75
N PRO A 12 2.36 -4.89 -6.63
CA PRO A 12 3.46 -4.39 -5.80
C PRO A 12 4.37 -3.33 -6.47
N TRP A 13 4.09 -2.94 -7.72
CA TRP A 13 4.91 -1.98 -8.47
C TRP A 13 5.06 -0.64 -7.75
N GLY A 14 3.95 -0.07 -7.27
CA GLY A 14 3.95 1.22 -6.58
C GLY A 14 4.91 1.25 -5.39
N ARG A 15 4.84 0.23 -4.52
CA ARG A 15 5.72 0.11 -3.36
C ARG A 15 7.20 0.05 -3.73
N ILE A 16 7.56 -0.75 -4.73
CA ILE A 16 8.95 -0.89 -5.17
C ILE A 16 9.46 0.43 -5.74
N ARG A 17 8.70 1.05 -6.65
CA ARG A 17 9.02 2.38 -7.20
C ARG A 17 9.19 3.42 -6.09
N HIS A 18 8.28 3.46 -5.14
CA HIS A 18 8.31 4.41 -4.02
C HIS A 18 9.54 4.22 -3.13
N LEU A 19 9.92 2.97 -2.80
CA LEU A 19 11.02 2.70 -1.86
C LEU A 19 12.41 2.82 -2.49
N ILE A 20 12.59 2.37 -3.74
CA ILE A 20 13.92 2.23 -4.34
C ILE A 20 14.05 2.81 -5.75
N GLY A 21 13.01 3.45 -6.29
CA GLY A 21 13.09 4.13 -7.58
C GLY A 21 14.07 5.29 -7.56
N GLY A 22 15.04 5.28 -8.47
CA GLY A 22 16.10 6.28 -8.59
C GLY A 22 15.59 7.68 -8.94
N GLU A 23 14.41 7.79 -9.55
CA GLU A 23 13.77 9.08 -9.87
C GLU A 23 13.46 9.94 -8.64
N PHE A 24 13.35 9.34 -7.46
CA PHE A 24 13.14 10.04 -6.20
C PHE A 24 14.45 10.30 -5.45
N ALA A 25 15.55 9.65 -5.83
CA ALA A 25 16.84 9.81 -5.18
C ALA A 25 17.29 11.28 -5.26
N GLU A 26 17.83 11.81 -4.16
CA GLU A 26 18.40 13.17 -4.09
C GLU A 26 17.41 14.31 -4.42
N THR A 27 16.09 14.05 -4.39
CA THR A 27 15.09 15.13 -4.55
C THR A 27 15.20 16.14 -3.40
N THR A 28 15.30 17.43 -3.71
CA THR A 28 15.28 18.49 -2.68
C THR A 28 13.91 18.56 -2.01
N ASN A 29 13.86 18.65 -0.67
CA ASN A 29 12.61 18.58 0.12
C ASN A 29 11.77 17.33 -0.23
N ASN A 30 12.42 16.17 -0.28
CA ASN A 30 11.80 14.93 -0.73
C ASN A 30 10.64 14.46 0.16
N TRP A 31 9.45 14.38 -0.42
CA TRP A 31 8.25 13.80 0.17
C TRP A 31 7.66 12.64 -0.65
N ASN A 32 8.39 12.18 -1.67
CA ASN A 32 7.89 11.33 -2.75
C ASN A 32 8.44 9.90 -2.75
N GLY A 33 9.60 9.64 -2.11
CA GLY A 33 10.15 8.29 -2.06
C GLY A 33 11.66 8.20 -1.92
N ASN A 34 12.20 6.98 -1.86
CA ASN A 34 13.64 6.68 -1.87
C ASN A 34 14.46 7.65 -0.98
N TRP A 35 14.04 7.77 0.28
CA TRP A 35 14.61 8.75 1.21
C TRP A 35 16.09 8.49 1.55
N GLY A 36 16.56 7.26 1.32
CA GLY A 36 17.97 6.87 1.46
C GLY A 36 18.84 7.25 0.27
N GLY A 37 18.27 7.72 -0.85
CA GLY A 37 19.02 8.12 -2.04
C GLY A 37 19.67 6.95 -2.79
N TYR A 38 19.08 5.76 -2.73
CA TYR A 38 19.58 4.58 -3.42
C TYR A 38 19.49 4.75 -4.94
N LYS A 39 20.50 4.29 -5.69
CA LYS A 39 20.54 4.36 -7.15
C LYS A 39 21.00 3.03 -7.73
N ASN A 40 20.23 2.48 -8.66
CA ASN A 40 20.58 1.27 -9.39
C ASN A 40 19.89 1.27 -10.76
N GLU A 41 20.66 1.53 -11.80
CA GLU A 41 20.16 1.72 -13.17
C GLU A 41 19.42 0.49 -13.72
N ALA A 42 19.87 -0.72 -13.35
CA ALA A 42 19.22 -1.96 -13.75
C ALA A 42 17.83 -2.10 -13.10
N VAL A 43 17.72 -1.75 -11.82
CA VAL A 43 16.44 -1.72 -11.10
C VAL A 43 15.51 -0.66 -11.69
N ASP A 44 16.02 0.54 -11.95
CA ASP A 44 15.23 1.65 -12.52
C ASP A 44 14.65 1.29 -13.90
N THR A 45 15.45 0.61 -14.73
CA THR A 45 15.01 0.11 -16.05
C THR A 45 13.85 -0.88 -15.91
N LEU A 46 13.93 -1.82 -14.96
CA LEU A 46 12.86 -2.79 -14.71
C LEU A 46 11.60 -2.11 -14.15
N ILE A 47 11.75 -1.19 -13.19
CA ILE A 47 10.64 -0.43 -12.62
C ILE A 47 9.89 0.37 -13.70
N ALA A 48 10.60 0.98 -14.65
CA ALA A 48 10.00 1.74 -15.73
C ALA A 48 9.25 0.85 -16.75
N ALA A 49 9.74 -0.37 -17.00
CA ALA A 49 9.15 -1.29 -17.98
C ALA A 49 7.91 -2.04 -17.46
N LEU A 50 7.88 -2.39 -16.16
CA LEU A 50 6.85 -3.20 -15.51
C LEU A 50 5.39 -2.78 -15.85
N PRO A 51 5.01 -1.50 -15.86
CA PRO A 51 3.63 -1.09 -16.15
C PRO A 51 3.13 -1.46 -17.56
N THR A 52 4.04 -1.69 -18.50
CA THR A 52 3.71 -2.06 -19.89
C THR A 52 3.80 -3.55 -20.17
N MET A 53 4.35 -4.33 -19.22
CA MET A 53 4.44 -5.78 -19.35
C MET A 53 3.06 -6.41 -19.19
N THR A 54 2.77 -7.42 -20.00
CA THR A 54 1.51 -8.17 -19.95
C THR A 54 1.71 -9.67 -19.75
N ASP A 55 2.92 -10.18 -19.99
CA ASP A 55 3.25 -11.58 -19.74
C ASP A 55 3.57 -11.82 -18.26
N GLU A 56 2.87 -12.77 -17.65
CA GLU A 56 2.98 -13.06 -16.21
C GLU A 56 4.37 -13.59 -15.83
N ALA A 57 5.02 -14.38 -16.69
CA ALA A 57 6.33 -14.95 -16.41
C ALA A 57 7.42 -13.87 -16.49
N GLU A 58 7.35 -12.96 -17.47
CA GLU A 58 8.22 -11.80 -17.59
C GLU A 58 8.07 -10.85 -16.39
N ILE A 59 6.83 -10.56 -15.97
CA ILE A 59 6.56 -9.73 -14.80
C ILE A 59 7.16 -10.35 -13.53
N LYS A 60 6.98 -11.67 -13.33
CA LYS A 60 7.56 -12.40 -12.20
C LYS A 60 9.08 -12.37 -12.21
N ALA A 61 9.70 -12.55 -13.38
CA ALA A 61 11.15 -12.49 -13.55
C ALA A 61 11.68 -11.08 -13.21
N ALA A 62 11.04 -10.03 -13.72
CA ALA A 62 11.40 -8.64 -13.42
C ALA A 62 11.33 -8.34 -11.92
N TYR A 63 10.23 -8.69 -11.25
CA TYR A 63 10.13 -8.53 -9.79
C TYR A 63 11.18 -9.36 -9.04
N THR A 64 11.50 -10.55 -9.51
CA THR A 64 12.53 -11.40 -8.88
C THR A 64 13.90 -10.70 -8.91
N GLU A 65 14.29 -10.12 -10.04
CA GLU A 65 15.56 -9.39 -10.15
C GLU A 65 15.57 -8.13 -9.27
N ILE A 66 14.46 -7.39 -9.21
CA ILE A 66 14.36 -6.22 -8.33
C ILE A 66 14.46 -6.64 -6.85
N VAL A 67 13.78 -7.70 -6.44
CA VAL A 67 13.82 -8.20 -5.05
C VAL A 67 15.21 -8.72 -4.70
N LYS A 68 15.92 -9.39 -5.62
CA LYS A 68 17.32 -9.79 -5.41
C LYS A 68 18.21 -8.59 -5.14
N ALA A 69 18.08 -7.52 -5.93
CA ALA A 69 18.83 -6.27 -5.69
C ALA A 69 18.49 -5.67 -4.32
N TYR A 70 17.19 -5.59 -3.96
CA TYR A 70 16.76 -5.10 -2.65
C TYR A 70 17.35 -5.90 -1.49
N LEU A 71 17.36 -7.24 -1.59
CA LEU A 71 17.89 -8.12 -0.54
C LEU A 71 19.42 -8.16 -0.48
N THR A 72 20.09 -7.79 -1.58
CA THR A 72 21.56 -7.73 -1.65
C THR A 72 22.07 -6.40 -1.12
N ASP A 73 21.48 -5.30 -1.58
CA ASP A 73 21.97 -3.95 -1.33
C ASP A 73 21.32 -3.31 -0.08
N VAL A 74 20.17 -3.85 0.36
CA VAL A 74 19.42 -3.45 1.56
C VAL A 74 19.28 -1.92 1.71
N PRO A 75 18.75 -1.21 0.70
CA PRO A 75 18.66 0.26 0.73
C PRO A 75 17.67 0.78 1.79
N SER A 76 16.77 -0.09 2.22
CA SER A 76 15.90 0.07 3.38
C SER A 76 15.58 -1.30 3.94
N PHE A 77 15.01 -1.36 5.15
CA PHE A 77 14.61 -2.62 5.77
C PHE A 77 13.11 -2.60 6.12
N THR A 78 12.35 -3.51 5.53
CA THR A 78 10.92 -3.67 5.81
C THR A 78 10.70 -4.60 6.98
N LEU A 79 10.16 -4.09 8.10
CA LEU A 79 10.03 -4.85 9.36
C LEU A 79 8.69 -5.57 9.53
N MET A 80 7.58 -4.93 9.16
CA MET A 80 6.23 -5.45 9.38
C MET A 80 5.22 -4.88 8.37
N TYR A 81 4.10 -5.57 8.19
CA TYR A 81 2.91 -4.97 7.61
C TYR A 81 2.21 -4.14 8.69
N ARG A 82 2.34 -2.82 8.60
CA ARG A 82 1.60 -1.90 9.48
C ARG A 82 0.12 -1.87 9.07
N PRO A 83 -0.82 -1.90 10.03
CA PRO A 83 -2.23 -1.64 9.72
C PRO A 83 -2.39 -0.32 8.99
N GLN A 84 -3.19 -0.31 7.91
CA GLN A 84 -3.48 0.91 7.15
C GLN A 84 -4.15 1.97 8.03
N ALA A 85 -5.12 1.55 8.84
CA ALA A 85 -5.76 2.35 9.85
C ALA A 85 -5.91 1.53 11.14
N PHE A 86 -5.95 2.21 12.29
CA PHE A 86 -6.39 1.61 13.54
C PHE A 86 -7.90 1.79 13.65
N HIS A 87 -8.65 0.70 13.64
CA HIS A 87 -10.11 0.74 13.74
C HIS A 87 -10.54 0.64 15.20
N THR A 88 -11.04 1.73 15.75
CA THR A 88 -11.62 1.80 17.09
C THR A 88 -12.81 2.74 17.02
N VAL A 89 -13.94 2.29 17.56
CA VAL A 89 -15.23 2.96 17.38
C VAL A 89 -15.86 3.29 18.73
N ASN A 90 -16.73 4.30 18.74
CA ASN A 90 -17.55 4.64 19.89
C ASN A 90 -19.01 4.37 19.53
N GLU A 91 -19.65 3.45 20.27
CA GLU A 91 -21.02 3.04 19.98
C GLU A 91 -22.10 3.76 20.80
N SER A 92 -21.78 4.91 21.40
CA SER A 92 -22.77 5.68 22.18
C SER A 92 -23.83 6.39 21.33
N VAL A 93 -23.56 6.59 20.04
CA VAL A 93 -24.46 7.29 19.10
C VAL A 93 -24.77 6.44 17.88
N TRP A 94 -23.77 5.76 17.31
CA TRP A 94 -23.91 4.90 16.14
C TRP A 94 -23.41 3.50 16.48
N THR A 95 -24.07 2.46 16.00
CA THR A 95 -23.61 1.07 16.14
C THR A 95 -23.56 0.41 14.76
N ASN A 96 -23.22 -0.88 14.73
CA ASN A 96 -23.11 -1.69 13.53
C ASN A 96 -21.94 -1.24 12.63
N PHE A 97 -20.83 -0.85 13.26
CA PHE A 97 -19.57 -0.62 12.57
C PHE A 97 -19.02 -1.93 11.99
N PRO A 98 -18.34 -1.89 10.84
CA PRO A 98 -17.84 -3.09 10.21
C PRO A 98 -16.78 -3.77 11.08
N HIS A 99 -16.79 -5.10 11.11
CA HIS A 99 -15.74 -5.91 11.74
C HIS A 99 -15.64 -7.29 11.08
N ASP A 100 -14.57 -8.02 11.35
CA ASP A 100 -14.43 -9.37 10.82
C ASP A 100 -15.59 -10.25 11.28
N GLY A 101 -16.24 -10.93 10.33
CA GLY A 101 -17.41 -11.78 10.60
C GLY A 101 -18.73 -11.05 10.87
N ASP A 102 -18.86 -9.75 10.54
CA ASP A 102 -20.12 -8.98 10.70
C ASP A 102 -21.25 -9.38 9.72
N GLY A 103 -20.98 -10.27 8.77
CA GLY A 103 -21.95 -10.77 7.79
C GLY A 103 -22.11 -9.89 6.54
N THR A 104 -21.33 -8.82 6.39
CA THR A 104 -21.33 -8.01 5.17
C THR A 104 -20.87 -8.85 3.95
N ASN A 105 -21.55 -8.66 2.81
CA ASN A 105 -21.22 -9.36 1.56
C ASN A 105 -21.34 -8.41 0.34
N PRO A 106 -20.23 -8.02 -0.31
CA PRO A 106 -18.86 -8.43 0.02
C PRO A 106 -18.40 -7.87 1.40
N PRO A 107 -17.43 -8.52 2.07
CA PRO A 107 -16.93 -8.05 3.36
C PRO A 107 -16.50 -6.58 3.31
N VAL A 108 -16.98 -5.79 4.26
CA VAL A 108 -16.59 -4.38 4.41
C VAL A 108 -15.37 -4.31 5.34
N PRO A 109 -14.23 -3.76 4.89
CA PRO A 109 -13.03 -3.73 5.71
C PRO A 109 -13.21 -2.73 6.88
N PRO A 110 -12.83 -3.11 8.12
CA PRO A 110 -12.86 -2.22 9.27
C PRO A 110 -11.72 -1.19 9.19
N LEU A 111 -11.88 -0.17 8.35
CA LEU A 111 -11.00 1.00 8.24
C LEU A 111 -11.69 2.24 8.84
N ASP A 112 -11.29 3.44 8.49
CA ASP A 112 -11.91 4.69 8.94
C ASP A 112 -13.25 5.04 8.25
N MET A 113 -13.71 4.18 7.32
CA MET A 113 -14.92 4.34 6.51
C MET A 113 -14.90 5.57 5.58
N THR A 114 -13.72 6.14 5.32
CA THR A 114 -13.55 7.21 4.32
C THR A 114 -12.73 6.76 3.11
N ASP A 115 -11.97 5.67 3.26
CA ASP A 115 -11.06 5.18 2.23
C ASP A 115 -11.53 3.87 1.55
N GLY A 116 -11.41 3.83 0.22
CA GLY A 116 -11.62 2.61 -0.57
C GLY A 116 -13.01 1.98 -0.35
N TRP A 117 -13.04 0.65 -0.25
CA TRP A 117 -14.30 -0.08 -0.04
C TRP A 117 -14.91 0.10 1.36
N SER A 118 -14.15 0.62 2.33
CA SER A 118 -14.67 0.82 3.70
C SER A 118 -15.81 1.83 3.78
N ILE A 119 -15.95 2.71 2.77
CA ILE A 119 -17.07 3.65 2.67
C ILE A 119 -18.43 2.95 2.68
N ALA A 120 -18.50 1.69 2.24
CA ALA A 120 -19.71 0.88 2.29
C ALA A 120 -20.25 0.69 3.72
N GLY A 121 -19.38 0.73 4.73
CA GLY A 121 -19.76 0.60 6.15
C GLY A 121 -20.69 1.71 6.62
N LEU A 122 -20.58 2.91 6.05
CA LEU A 122 -21.45 4.04 6.39
C LEU A 122 -22.94 3.76 6.11
N TYR A 123 -23.24 2.89 5.13
CA TYR A 123 -24.63 2.51 4.81
C TYR A 123 -25.24 1.50 5.79
N ASN A 124 -24.40 0.87 6.62
CA ASN A 124 -24.84 -0.14 7.59
C ASN A 124 -24.97 0.43 9.01
N LEU A 125 -24.45 1.64 9.26
CA LEU A 125 -24.52 2.25 10.59
C LEU A 125 -25.96 2.47 11.04
N THR A 126 -26.22 2.16 12.31
CA THR A 126 -27.54 2.33 12.93
C THR A 126 -27.45 3.34 14.07
N LEU A 127 -28.36 4.31 14.10
CA LEU A 127 -28.45 5.26 15.20
C LEU A 127 -28.95 4.55 16.46
N VAL A 128 -28.27 4.75 17.59
CA VAL A 128 -28.76 4.29 18.90
C VAL A 128 -29.99 5.12 19.27
N SER A 129 -31.17 4.51 19.29
CA SER A 129 -32.38 5.17 19.81
C SER A 129 -32.22 5.46 21.30
N LYS A 130 -32.53 6.68 21.73
CA LYS A 130 -32.55 7.05 23.15
C LYS A 130 -33.71 6.40 23.88
#